data_AF-A0A1V4WW91-F1
#
_entry.id   AF-A0A1V4WW91-F1
#
_cell.length_a   1.000
_cell.length_b   1.000
_cell.length_c   1.000
_cell.angle_alpha   90.00
_cell.angle_beta   90.00
_cell.angle_gamma   90.00
#
_symmetry.space_group_name_H-M   'P 1'
#
loop_
_entity.id
_entity.type
_entity.pdbx_description
1 polymer ?
#
loop_
_entity_poly.entity_id
_entity_poly.type
_entity_poly.pdbx_seq_one_letter_code
_entity_poly.pdbx_strand_id
1 'polypeptide(L)' 'MFGLGMPELIIIMVIVLMIFGAGRLSEIGGAIGKGIKSFKRSVNDSDAAGITEKSGTQGEKVS' A
#
# COMPACT_ATOMS: atom_id res chain seq x y z
N MET A 1 -32.25 -11.30 7.05
CA MET A 1 -31.68 -11.02 8.38
C MET A 1 -30.38 -10.28 8.16
N PHE A 2 -30.30 -9.04 8.65
CA PHE A 2 -29.26 -8.03 8.42
C PHE A 2 -27.83 -8.62 8.39
N GLY A 3 -27.33 -8.92 7.20
CA GLY A 3 -25.91 -9.14 6.98
C GLY A 3 -25.27 -7.77 6.79
N LEU A 4 -24.12 -7.52 7.41
CA LEU A 4 -23.31 -6.34 7.11
C LEU A 4 -22.95 -6.39 5.63
N GLY A 5 -23.75 -5.71 4.82
CA GLY A 5 -23.55 -5.64 3.39
C GLY A 5 -22.46 -4.63 3.07
N MET A 6 -22.09 -4.63 1.79
CA MET A 6 -21.25 -3.57 1.24
C MET A 6 -21.76 -2.14 1.57
N PRO A 7 -23.08 -1.83 1.53
CA PRO A 7 -23.56 -0.48 1.82
C PRO A 7 -23.36 -0.06 3.29
N GLU A 8 -23.60 -0.93 4.27
CA GLU A 8 -23.37 -0.60 5.68
C GLU A 8 -21.88 -0.34 5.97
N LEU A 9 -20.98 -1.12 5.36
CA LEU A 9 -19.53 -0.94 5.50
C LEU A 9 -19.08 0.41 4.94
N ILE A 10 -19.66 0.86 3.82
CA ILE A 10 -19.39 2.18 3.23
C ILE A 10 -19.84 3.30 4.16
N ILE A 11 -21.01 3.19 4.78
CA ILE A 11 -21.51 4.20 5.74
C ILE A 11 -20.55 4.32 6.93
N ILE A 12 -20.11 3.19 7.48
CA ILE A 12 -19.12 3.19 8.59
C ILE A 12 -17.80 3.82 8.12
N MET A 13 -17.33 3.48 6.92
CA MET A 13 -16.11 4.06 6.35
C MET A 13 -16.20 5.59 6.23
N VAL A 14 -17.34 6.12 5.80
CA VAL A 14 -17.57 7.58 5.71
C VAL A 14 -17.53 8.24 7.09
N ILE A 15 -18.12 7.63 8.11
CA ILE A 15 -18.09 8.16 9.49
C ILE A 15 -16.65 8.19 10.02
N VAL A 16 -15.90 7.10 9.83
CA VAL A 16 -14.48 7.03 10.22
C VAL A 16 -13.67 8.10 9.49
N LEU A 17 -13.94 8.33 8.20
CA LEU A 17 -13.31 9.40 7.43
C LEU A 17 -13.67 10.81 7.92
N MET A 18 -14.89 11.03 8.43
CA MET A 18 -15.24 12.31 9.04
C MET A 18 -14.48 12.57 10.35
N ILE A 19 -14.30 11.55 11.18
CA ILE A 19 -13.62 11.68 12.48
C ILE A 19 -12.11 11.83 12.30
N PHE A 20 -11.49 10.96 11.50
CA PHE A 20 -10.04 10.91 11.33
C PHE A 20 -9.55 11.80 10.17
N GLY A 21 -10.41 12.13 9.21
CA GLY A 21 -10.05 12.80 7.97
C GLY A 21 -9.43 11.86 6.93
N ALA A 22 -9.58 12.20 5.65
CA ALA A 22 -8.97 11.45 4.55
C ALA A 22 -7.43 11.47 4.58
N GLY A 23 -6.83 12.56 5.10
CA GLY A 23 -5.38 12.70 5.20
C GLY A 23 -4.74 11.67 6.13
N ARG A 24 -5.30 11.48 7.33
CA ARG A 24 -4.76 10.51 8.31
C ARG A 24 -4.90 9.08 7.85
N LEU A 25 -6.02 8.73 7.22
CA LEU A 25 -6.21 7.39 6.66
C LEU A 25 -5.24 7.10 5.50
N SER A 26 -4.98 8.10 4.64
CA SER A 26 -4.00 7.99 3.55
C SER A 26 -2.56 7.86 4.07
N GLU A 27 -2.20 8.60 5.12
CA GLU A 27 -0.88 8.55 5.75
C GLU A 27 -0.60 7.16 6.36
N ILE A 28 -1.56 6.63 7.13
CA ILE A 28 -1.48 5.28 7.73
C ILE A 28 -1.52 4.20 6.64
N GLY A 29 -2.41 4.32 5.67
CA GLY A 29 -2.52 3.40 4.54
C GLY A 29 -1.25 3.37 3.69
N GLY A 30 -0.58 4.50 3.51
CA GLY A 30 0.71 4.59 2.83
C GLY A 30 1.84 3.89 3.59
N ALA A 31 1.89 4.04 4.91
CA ALA A 31 2.86 3.35 5.77
C ALA A 31 2.64 1.82 5.77
N ILE A 32 1.38 1.40 5.96
CA ILE A 32 0.99 -0.01 5.91
C ILE A 32 1.25 -0.59 4.51
N GLY A 33 0.90 0.13 3.44
CA GLY A 33 1.10 -0.32 2.06
C GLY A 33 2.57 -0.53 1.71
N LYS A 34 3.46 0.35 2.18
CA LYS A 34 4.91 0.15 2.05
C LYS A 34 5.39 -1.08 2.82
N GLY A 35 4.91 -1.28 4.05
CA GLY A 35 5.22 -2.47 4.86
C GLY A 35 4.77 -3.77 4.20
N ILE A 36 3.52 -3.81 3.71
CA ILE A 36 2.97 -4.95 2.97
C ILE A 36 3.75 -5.20 1.68
N LYS A 37 4.13 -4.14 0.94
CA LYS A 37 4.93 -4.27 -0.30
C LYS A 37 6.31 -4.87 -0.02
N SER A 38 7.00 -4.42 1.02
CA SER A 38 8.30 -4.98 1.43
C SER A 38 8.16 -6.42 1.93
N PHE A 39 7.14 -6.70 2.76
CA PHE A 39 6.84 -8.05 3.24
C PHE A 39 6.55 -9.00 2.07
N LYS A 40 5.70 -8.58 1.12
CA LYS A 40 5.40 -9.33 -0.09
C LYS A 40 6.66 -9.57 -0.92
N ARG A 41 7.53 -8.57 -1.07
CA ARG A 41 8.80 -8.72 -1.79
C ARG A 41 9.68 -9.77 -1.11
N SER A 42 9.92 -9.69 0.20
CA SER A 42 10.74 -10.67 0.93
C SER A 42 10.18 -12.09 0.88
N VAL A 43 8.86 -12.24 0.97
CA VAL A 43 8.20 -13.55 0.86
C VAL A 43 8.30 -14.13 -0.56
N ASN A 44 8.20 -13.30 -1.60
CA ASN A 44 8.36 -13.76 -2.99
C ASN A 44 9.84 -13.97 -3.39
N ASP A 45 10.77 -13.19 -2.83
CA ASP A 45 12.23 -13.32 -3.07
C ASP A 45 12.78 -14.61 -2.43
N SER A 46 12.13 -15.09 -1.35
CA SER A 46 12.42 -16.40 -0.75
C SER A 46 11.98 -17.58 -1.63
N ASP A 47 11.08 -17.35 -2.59
CA ASP A 47 10.53 -18.37 -3.50
C ASP A 47 11.16 -18.26 -4.92
N ALA A 48 11.63 -17.07 -5.31
CA ALA A 48 12.18 -16.79 -6.63
C ALA A 48 13.54 -16.08 -6.54
N ALA A 49 14.62 -16.86 -6.59
CA ALA A 49 15.91 -16.35 -7.05
C ALA A 49 15.74 -15.88 -8.52
N GLY A 50 15.44 -14.60 -8.75
CA GLY A 50 15.29 -14.09 -10.10
C GLY A 50 14.72 -12.67 -10.26
N ILE A 51 15.63 -11.71 -10.43
CA ILE A 51 15.50 -10.52 -11.31
C ILE A 51 14.33 -9.56 -11.03
N THR A 52 14.60 -8.45 -10.33
CA THR A 52 14.28 -7.10 -10.84
C THR A 52 14.97 -6.04 -10.00
N GLU A 53 16.27 -5.90 -10.24
CA GLU A 53 16.94 -4.60 -10.29
C GLU A 53 16.90 -4.15 -11.76
N LYS A 54 16.04 -3.19 -12.08
CA LYS A 54 16.19 -2.26 -13.21
C LYS A 54 15.11 -1.18 -13.12
N SER A 55 15.50 0.04 -12.78
CA SER A 55 15.67 1.11 -13.77
C SER A 55 15.67 2.48 -13.07
N GLY A 56 16.71 3.27 -13.36
CA GLY A 56 16.87 4.64 -12.86
C GLY A 56 18.28 5.21 -13.00
N THR A 57 18.93 4.96 -14.13
CA THR A 57 20.02 5.72 -14.78
C THR A 57 20.90 6.62 -13.90
N GLN A 58 22.03 6.04 -13.46
CA GLN A 58 23.30 6.73 -13.35
C GLN A 58 24.00 6.66 -14.72
N GLY A 59 24.25 7.82 -15.31
CA GLY A 59 24.90 8.08 -16.60
C GLY A 59 24.41 9.45 -17.04
N GLU A 60 25.20 10.48 -17.28
CA GLU A 60 26.61 10.58 -17.62
C GLU A 60 27.01 12.04 -17.34
N LYS A 61 27.78 12.27 -16.27
CA LYS A 61 28.76 13.38 -16.24
C LYS A 61 30.08 12.67 -16.34
N VAL A 62 30.81 12.90 -17.43
CA VAL A 62 32.26 13.16 -17.50
C VAL A 62 32.66 13.02 -18.97
N SER A 63 33.05 14.17 -19.53
CA SER A 63 33.96 14.37 -20.67
C SER A 63 33.48 14.06 -22.08
#